data_AF-A0A6V7KYZ1-F1
#
_entry.id   AF-A0A6V7KYZ1-F1
#
_cell.length_a   1.000
_cell.length_b   1.000
_cell.length_c   1.000
_cell.angle_alpha   90.00
_cell.angle_beta   90.00
_cell.angle_gamma   90.00
#
_symmetry.space_group_name_H-M   'P 1'
#
loop_
_entity.id
_entity.type
_entity.pdbx_description
1 polymer ?
#
loop_
_entity_poly.entity_id
_entity_poly.type
_entity_poly.pdbx_seq_one_letter_code
_entity_poly.pdbx_strand_id
1 'polypeptide(L)'
;VDLTFTTEALDAIAALAMERKTGARGLRAIMESLLLEPMFDVPGSDVVSVHVTEDCVRGLEKPQYIRRGEASEEELQQAQQI
;
A
#
# COMPACT_ATOMS: atom_id res chain seq x y z
N VAL A 1 3.25 -12.69 0.63
CA VAL A 1 3.01 -11.39 -0.03
C VAL A 1 3.10 -10.38 1.07
N ASP A 2 4.10 -9.51 0.99
CA ASP A 2 4.32 -8.47 1.97
C ASP A 2 3.55 -7.22 1.56
N LEU A 3 3.04 -6.48 2.54
CA LEU A 3 2.34 -5.22 2.31
C LEU A 3 3.07 -4.15 3.09
N THR A 4 3.60 -3.16 2.37
CA THR A 4 4.41 -2.08 2.95
C THR A 4 3.81 -0.73 2.61
N PHE A 5 4.02 0.23 3.51
CA PHE A 5 3.56 1.60 3.37
C PHE A 5 4.75 2.53 3.59
N THR A 6 4.86 3.56 2.75
CA THR A 6 5.73 4.70 3.06
C THR A 6 5.23 5.43 4.32
N THR A 7 6.12 6.12 5.03
CA THR A 7 5.72 6.92 6.21
C THR A 7 4.71 8.00 5.82
N GLU A 8 4.93 8.63 4.67
CA GLU A 8 4.07 9.66 4.09
C GLU A 8 2.68 9.10 3.73
N ALA A 9 2.58 7.84 3.28
CA ALA A 9 1.29 7.19 3.08
C ALA A 9 0.50 7.06 4.39
N LEU A 10 1.16 6.68 5.49
CA LEU A 10 0.51 6.54 6.79
C LEU A 10 -0.01 7.89 7.29
N ASP A 11 0.79 8.94 7.16
CA ASP A 11 0.40 10.30 7.52
C ASP A 11 -0.78 10.80 6.66
N ALA A 12 -0.75 10.54 5.35
CA ALA A 12 -1.84 10.88 4.44
C ALA A 12 -3.13 10.13 4.78
N ILE A 13 -3.07 8.85 5.14
CA ILE A 13 -4.23 8.06 5.56
C ILE A 13 -4.84 8.65 6.84
N ALA A 14 -4.00 9.02 7.81
CA ALA A 14 -4.44 9.64 9.06
C ALA A 14 -5.09 11.00 8.81
N ALA A 15 -4.48 11.85 7.97
CA ALA A 15 -5.03 13.15 7.59
C ALA A 15 -6.40 13.01 6.90
N LEU A 16 -6.53 12.06 5.97
CA LEU A 16 -7.79 11.79 5.28
C LEU A 16 -8.90 11.29 6.23
N ALA A 17 -8.55 10.46 7.21
CA ALA A 17 -9.50 10.01 8.23
C ALA A 17 -9.99 11.15 9.13
N MET A 18 -9.12 12.10 9.45
CA MET A 18 -9.48 13.31 10.18
C MET A 18 -10.39 14.22 9.35
N GLU A 19 -10.06 14.45 8.08
CA GLU A 19 -10.86 15.28 7.17
C GLU A 19 -12.28 14.73 7.00
N ARG A 20 -12.41 13.41 6.88
CA ARG A 20 -13.72 12.73 6.78
C ARG A 20 -14.53 12.74 8.09
N LYS A 21 -14.00 13.31 9.18
CA LYS A 21 -14.64 13.39 10.52
C LYS A 21 -15.11 12.04 11.07
N THR A 22 -14.51 10.96 10.62
CA THR A 22 -14.81 9.59 11.05
C THR A 22 -13.86 9.09 12.12
N GLY A 23 -12.74 9.80 12.35
CA GLY A 23 -11.70 9.43 13.30
C GLY A 23 -11.12 8.05 12.99
N ALA A 24 -10.70 7.31 14.01
CA ALA A 24 -10.10 5.98 13.84
C ALA A 24 -11.01 4.96 13.10
N ARG A 25 -12.34 5.16 13.12
CA ARG A 25 -13.29 4.28 12.40
C ARG A 25 -13.18 4.46 10.88
N GLY A 26 -12.78 5.64 10.44
CA GLY A 26 -12.58 5.96 9.03
C GLY A 26 -11.40 5.23 8.39
N LEU A 27 -10.41 4.84 9.19
CA LEU A 27 -9.20 4.17 8.70
C LEU A 27 -9.56 2.88 7.96
N ARG A 28 -10.48 2.07 8.49
CA ARG A 28 -10.90 0.83 7.83
C ARG A 28 -11.47 1.08 6.43
N ALA A 29 -12.33 2.07 6.28
CA ALA A 29 -12.95 2.39 4.98
C ALA A 29 -11.92 2.92 3.97
N ILE A 30 -10.94 3.70 4.44
CA ILE A 30 -9.83 4.18 3.60
C ILE A 30 -8.96 2.99 3.15
N MET A 31 -8.61 2.10 4.08
CA MET A 31 -7.82 0.89 3.77
C MET A 31 -8.56 -0.06 2.83
N GLU A 32 -9.85 -0.29 3.02
CA GLU A 32 -10.67 -1.11 2.10
C GLU A 32 -10.67 -0.52 0.69
N SER A 33 -10.75 0.81 0.54
CA SER A 33 -10.67 1.46 -0.77
C SER A 33 -9.30 1.33 -1.41
N LEU A 34 -8.22 1.48 -0.64
CA LEU A 34 -6.84 1.42 -1.15
C LEU A 34 -6.42 0.00 -1.55
N LEU A 35 -6.88 -1.00 -0.79
CA LEU A 35 -6.48 -2.38 -0.97
C LEU A 35 -7.42 -3.17 -1.88
N LEU A 36 -8.53 -2.59 -2.35
CA LEU A 36 -9.51 -3.29 -3.17
C LEU A 36 -8.90 -3.94 -4.42
N GLU A 37 -8.09 -3.18 -5.16
CA GLU A 37 -7.40 -3.67 -6.37
C GLU A 37 -6.31 -4.69 -6.03
N PRO A 38 -5.37 -4.44 -5.09
CA PRO A 38 -4.41 -5.45 -4.64
C PRO A 38 -5.05 -6.76 -4.15
N MET A 39 -6.17 -6.69 -3.42
CA MET A 39 -6.87 -7.89 -2.94
C MET A 39 -7.42 -8.76 -4.07
N PHE A 40 -7.63 -8.20 -5.26
CA PHE A 40 -8.05 -8.94 -6.45
C PHE A 40 -6.87 -9.41 -7.30
N ASP A 41 -5.83 -8.58 -7.45
CA ASP A 41 -4.69 -8.85 -8.34
C ASP A 41 -3.66 -9.83 -7.73
N VAL A 42 -3.54 -9.85 -6.41
CA VAL A 42 -2.55 -10.66 -5.70
C VAL A 42 -2.90 -12.15 -5.66
N PRO A 43 -4.15 -12.58 -5.39
CA PRO A 43 -4.48 -14.01 -5.32
C PRO A 43 -4.17 -14.76 -6.63
N GLY A 44 -3.30 -15.76 -6.56
CA GLY A 44 -2.96 -16.60 -7.71
C GLY A 44 -1.97 -15.97 -8.70
N SER A 45 -1.42 -14.79 -8.40
CA SER A 45 -0.36 -14.17 -9.20
C SER A 45 1.05 -14.48 -8.65
N ASP A 46 2.07 -13.97 -9.33
CA ASP A 46 3.48 -14.06 -8.96
C ASP A 46 3.97 -12.90 -8.08
N VAL A 47 3.06 -12.03 -7.63
CA VAL A 47 3.37 -10.89 -6.75
C VAL A 47 3.88 -11.39 -5.40
N VAL A 48 4.97 -10.80 -4.92
CA VAL A 48 5.60 -11.07 -3.62
C VAL A 48 5.51 -9.91 -2.65
N SER A 49 5.37 -8.67 -3.13
CA SER A 49 5.18 -7.49 -2.29
C SER A 49 4.27 -6.45 -2.96
N VAL A 50 3.50 -5.75 -2.13
CA VAL A 50 2.69 -4.58 -2.50
C VAL A 50 3.20 -3.38 -1.70
N HIS A 51 3.54 -2.31 -2.39
CA HIS A 51 4.04 -1.08 -1.78
C HIS A 51 3.08 0.08 -2.02
N VAL A 52 2.64 0.73 -0.93
CA VAL A 52 1.67 1.83 -0.95
C VAL A 52 2.36 3.14 -0.60
N THR A 53 2.30 4.10 -1.52
CA THR A 53 2.89 5.45 -1.40
C THR A 53 1.83 6.50 -1.05
N GLU A 54 2.25 7.70 -0.67
CA GLU A 54 1.35 8.84 -0.44
C GLU A 54 0.47 9.12 -1.68
N ASP A 55 1.06 9.07 -2.88
CA ASP A 55 0.34 9.30 -4.13
C ASP A 55 -0.75 8.27 -4.37
N CYS A 56 -0.54 7.03 -3.93
CA CYS A 56 -1.57 6.00 -3.94
C CYS A 56 -2.75 6.35 -3.00
N VAL A 57 -2.46 6.90 -1.82
CA VAL A 57 -3.48 7.36 -0.86
C VAL A 57 -4.28 8.55 -1.42
N ARG A 58 -3.61 9.44 -2.16
CA ARG A 58 -4.22 10.59 -2.84
C ARG A 58 -4.96 10.22 -4.13
N GLY A 59 -4.86 8.97 -4.58
CA GLY A 59 -5.48 8.50 -5.82
C GLY A 59 -4.81 9.02 -7.09
N LEU A 60 -3.54 9.43 -6.99
CA LEU A 60 -2.73 9.91 -8.11
C LEU A 60 -2.06 8.75 -8.86
N GLU A 61 -1.65 7.71 -8.12
CA GLU A 61 -1.01 6.51 -8.65
C GLU A 61 -1.65 5.23 -8.10
N LYS A 62 -1.29 4.10 -8.71
CA LYS A 62 -1.67 2.76 -8.24
C LYS A 62 -0.63 2.19 -7.28
N PRO A 63 -0.99 1.21 -6.43
CA PRO A 63 -0.01 0.46 -5.64
C PRO A 63 1.06 -0.17 -6.52
N GLN A 64 2.30 -0.18 -6.04
CA GLN A 64 3.41 -0.82 -6.75
C GLN A 64 3.49 -2.29 -6.36
N TYR A 65 3.71 -3.16 -7.35
CA TYR A 65 3.80 -4.61 -7.15
C TYR A 65 5.21 -5.10 -7.49
N ILE A 66 5.80 -5.87 -6.58
CA ILE A 66 7.05 -6.60 -6.81
C ILE A 66 6.71 -8.05 -7.12
N ARG A 67 7.20 -8.59 -8.24
CA ARG A 67 6.94 -9.97 -8.69
C ARG A 67 8.12 -10.91 -8.50
N ARG A 68 7.82 -12.19 -8.36
CA ARG A 68 8.79 -13.29 -8.27
C ARG A 68 9.53 -13.45 -9.60
N GLY A 69 10.67 -12.79 -9.74
CA GLY A 69 11.53 -12.81 -10.92
C GLY A 69 11.98 -11.44 -11.40
N GLU A 70 11.29 -10.38 -10.96
CA GLU A 70 11.66 -8.98 -11.19
C GLU A 70 12.41 -8.37 -10.01
N ALA A 71 12.36 -9.02 -8.84
CA ALA A 71 13.03 -8.56 -7.63
C ALA A 71 14.55 -8.53 -7.84
N SER A 72 15.08 -7.32 -8.03
CA SER A 72 16.52 -7.06 -7.95
C SER A 72 17.00 -7.24 -6.50
N GLU A 73 18.27 -7.57 -6.30
CA GLU A 73 18.86 -7.74 -4.95
C GLU A 73 18.70 -6.47 -4.09
N GLU A 74 18.56 -5.29 -4.71
CA GLU A 74 18.34 -4.00 -4.06
C GLU A 74 16.92 -3.86 -3.48
N GLU A 75 15.88 -4.35 -4.17
CA GLU A 75 14.49 -4.31 -3.71
C GLU A 75 14.23 -5.30 -2.56
N LEU A 76 14.90 -6.46 -2.59
CA LEU A 76 14.87 -7.45 -1.50
C LEU A 76 15.56 -6.91 -0.24
N GLN A 77 16.61 -6.10 -0.39
CA GLN A 77 17.30 -5.46 0.74
C GLN A 77 16.46 -4.34 1.36
N GLN A 78 15.76 -3.54 0.55
CA GLN A 78 14.86 -2.49 1.05
C GLN A 78 13.62 -3.05 1.77
N ALA A 79 13.07 -4.16 1.29
CA ALA A 79 11.95 -4.84 1.96
C ALA A 79 12.33 -5.48 3.32
N GLN A 80 13.63 -5.73 3.57
CA GLN A 80 14.15 -6.35 4.79
C GLN A 80 14.68 -5.35 5.83
N GLN A 81 14.75 -4.05 5.51
CA GLN A 81 15.34 -3.02 6.36
C GLN A 81 14.34 -2.07 7.05
N ILE A 82 13.03 -2.32 6.92
CA ILE A 82 11.97 -1.51 7.56
C ILE A 82 11.19 -2.38 8.56
#